data_AF-S9U2U4-F1
#
_entry.id   AF-S9U2U4-F1
#
_cell.length_a   1.000
_cell.length_b   1.000
_cell.length_c   1.000
_cell.angle_alpha   90.00
_cell.angle_beta   90.00
_cell.angle_gamma   90.00
#
_symmetry.space_group_name_H-M   'P 1'
#
loop_
_entity.id
_entity.type
_entity.pdbx_description
1 polymer ?
#
loop_
_entity_poly.entity_id
_entity_poly.type
_entity_poly.pdbx_seq_one_letter_code
_entity_poly.pdbx_strand_id
1 'polypeptide(L)'
;MLSRFRNYAAKDRFLIGTSLLRIALGLIILYNYLIHYDQRYFLWTNSGVNTYTESYKRNVYSLYNFSDSLGYFDIVYHLGIIVCIFFLIGYKGRIFSIFNYIFFYSLYNRMYHISDGGDNLLAICLFFLLFANCTAYFSIDSRNFHATLEKKKHTFLYQLSSIIHNFAVIFCIIQLCIVYFISGTYQIMGELWQNGTAIYYIAQVEEFSRPAFRYFVDNFFWVTIIFSYASIIMKIAFPFTIMNKKQSLLWSVA
;
A
#
# COMPACT_ATOMS: atom_id res chain seq x y z
N MET A 1 31.05 -20.22 -8.51
CA MET A 1 30.44 -18.86 -8.55
C MET A 1 28.92 -18.93 -8.38
N LEU A 2 28.20 -19.76 -9.15
CA LEU A 2 26.74 -19.96 -9.05
C LEU A 2 26.21 -20.37 -7.66
N SER A 3 26.92 -21.26 -6.93
CA SER A 3 26.52 -21.68 -5.59
C SER A 3 26.56 -20.56 -4.55
N ARG A 4 27.56 -19.67 -4.63
CA ARG A 4 27.66 -18.48 -3.76
C ARG A 4 26.56 -17.46 -4.08
N PHE A 5 26.27 -17.23 -5.35
CA PHE A 5 25.18 -16.35 -5.77
C PHE A 5 23.81 -16.87 -5.29
N ARG A 6 23.54 -18.17 -5.50
CA ARG A 6 22.32 -18.82 -5.01
C ARG A 6 22.16 -18.68 -3.49
N ASN A 7 23.22 -18.98 -2.73
CA ASN A 7 23.16 -18.88 -1.26
C ASN A 7 22.97 -17.43 -0.78
N TYR A 8 23.52 -16.45 -1.51
CA TYR A 8 23.32 -15.02 -1.20
C TYR A 8 21.90 -14.54 -1.51
N ALA A 9 21.31 -15.02 -2.61
CA ALA A 9 19.95 -14.69 -3.05
C ALA A 9 18.86 -15.43 -2.26
N ALA A 10 19.15 -16.63 -1.77
CA ALA A 10 18.24 -17.47 -0.99
C ALA A 10 18.24 -17.13 0.52
N LYS A 11 18.96 -16.10 0.96
CA LYS A 11 18.87 -15.58 2.32
C LYS A 11 17.70 -14.61 2.39
N ASP A 12 16.77 -14.83 3.32
CA ASP A 12 15.67 -13.90 3.56
C ASP A 12 16.19 -12.54 4.00
N ARG A 13 15.67 -11.47 3.40
CA ARG A 13 15.98 -10.08 3.74
C ARG A 13 14.69 -9.30 3.89
N PHE A 14 14.72 -8.23 4.67
CA PHE A 14 13.57 -7.33 4.81
C PHE A 14 12.30 -8.00 5.37
N LEU A 15 12.44 -9.10 6.12
CA LEU A 15 11.32 -9.78 6.78
C LEU A 15 10.55 -8.85 7.74
N ILE A 16 11.26 -7.93 8.38
CA ILE A 16 10.67 -6.96 9.31
C ILE A 16 10.01 -5.81 8.55
N GLY A 17 10.69 -5.26 7.53
CA GLY A 17 10.11 -4.26 6.64
C GLY A 17 8.82 -4.75 5.98
N THR A 18 8.75 -6.00 5.52
CA THR A 18 7.53 -6.59 4.94
C THR A 18 6.44 -6.85 5.97
N SER A 19 6.80 -7.24 7.19
CA SER A 19 5.84 -7.40 8.29
C SER A 19 5.22 -6.06 8.71
N LEU A 20 6.03 -4.99 8.75
CA LEU A 20 5.56 -3.62 8.99
C LEU A 20 4.71 -3.10 7.82
N LEU A 21 5.13 -3.36 6.58
CA LEU A 21 4.37 -2.96 5.39
C LEU A 21 2.99 -3.62 5.36
N ARG A 22 2.88 -4.91 5.72
CA ARG A 22 1.58 -5.58 5.90
C ARG A 22 0.68 -4.86 6.90
N ILE A 23 1.22 -4.47 8.05
CA ILE A 23 0.45 -3.75 9.09
C ILE A 23 0.01 -2.39 8.55
N ALA A 24 0.92 -1.61 7.94
CA ALA A 24 0.62 -0.30 7.39
C ALA A 24 -0.47 -0.37 6.30
N LEU A 25 -0.33 -1.27 5.32
CA LEU A 25 -1.33 -1.45 4.26
C LEU A 25 -2.65 -2.00 4.82
N GLY A 26 -2.59 -2.94 5.77
CA GLY A 26 -3.78 -3.45 6.45
C GLY A 26 -4.54 -2.36 7.19
N LEU A 27 -3.84 -1.46 7.88
CA LEU A 27 -4.44 -0.31 8.55
C LEU A 27 -5.08 0.67 7.55
N ILE A 28 -4.43 0.95 6.42
CA ILE A 28 -4.99 1.82 5.38
C ILE A 28 -6.28 1.22 4.81
N ILE A 29 -6.28 -0.07 4.49
CA ILE A 29 -7.46 -0.77 3.94
C ILE A 29 -8.58 -0.80 4.97
N LEU A 30 -8.27 -1.15 6.22
CA LEU A 30 -9.25 -1.18 7.30
C LEU A 30 -9.83 0.22 7.55
N TYR A 31 -8.98 1.25 7.56
CA TYR A 31 -9.41 2.64 7.67
C TYR A 31 -10.38 3.00 6.53
N ASN A 32 -10.08 2.61 5.28
CA ASN A 32 -10.95 2.86 4.13
C ASN A 32 -12.34 2.20 4.31
N TYR A 33 -12.39 0.95 4.78
CA TYR A 33 -13.65 0.28 5.10
C TYR A 33 -14.46 1.01 6.19
N LEU A 34 -13.77 1.53 7.22
CA LEU A 34 -14.44 2.14 8.37
C LEU A 34 -14.89 3.57 8.09
N ILE A 35 -14.06 4.38 7.44
CA ILE A 35 -14.37 5.80 7.17
C ILE A 35 -15.54 5.95 6.18
N HIS A 36 -15.68 5.00 5.25
CA HIS A 36 -16.76 4.97 4.27
C HIS A 36 -17.95 4.12 4.71
N TYR A 37 -17.96 3.59 5.93
CA TYR A 37 -18.96 2.63 6.36
C TYR A 37 -20.38 3.20 6.25
N ASP A 38 -20.63 4.41 6.75
CA ASP A 38 -21.96 5.05 6.70
C ASP A 38 -22.40 5.41 5.28
N GLN A 39 -21.43 5.73 4.42
CA GLN A 39 -21.66 6.13 3.03
C GLN A 39 -21.53 4.97 2.04
N ARG A 40 -21.32 3.73 2.51
CA ARG A 40 -20.95 2.58 1.66
C ARG A 40 -21.98 2.28 0.57
N TYR A 41 -23.27 2.48 0.84
CA TYR A 41 -24.32 2.27 -0.16
C TYR A 41 -24.23 3.30 -1.27
N PHE A 42 -24.04 4.58 -0.91
CA PHE A 42 -23.89 5.66 -1.85
C PHE A 42 -22.61 5.56 -2.68
N LEU A 43 -21.52 5.06 -2.11
CA LEU A 43 -20.24 4.96 -2.80
C LEU A 43 -20.13 3.67 -3.62
N TRP A 44 -20.55 2.54 -3.05
CA TRP A 44 -20.19 1.21 -3.53
C TRP A 44 -21.40 0.35 -3.91
N THR A 45 -22.59 0.88 -4.13
CA THR A 45 -23.71 0.07 -4.65
C THR A 45 -24.35 0.71 -5.87
N ASN A 46 -25.18 -0.04 -6.58
CA ASN A 46 -25.82 0.43 -7.82
C ASN A 46 -26.86 1.53 -7.58
N SER A 47 -27.28 1.76 -6.33
CA SER A 47 -28.17 2.86 -5.95
C SER A 47 -27.42 4.17 -5.65
N GLY A 48 -26.09 4.18 -5.75
CA GLY A 48 -25.22 5.30 -5.40
C GLY A 48 -24.64 6.09 -6.59
N VAL A 49 -23.58 6.88 -6.34
CA VAL A 49 -22.90 7.76 -7.33
C VAL A 49 -22.02 7.01 -8.32
N ASN A 50 -21.80 5.72 -8.11
CA ASN A 50 -21.29 4.88 -9.18
C ASN A 50 -22.42 4.56 -10.16
N THR A 51 -22.53 5.36 -11.23
CA THR A 51 -23.36 5.06 -12.40
C THR A 51 -22.79 3.83 -13.10
N TYR A 52 -23.01 2.65 -12.52
CA TYR A 52 -22.65 1.35 -13.07
C TYR A 52 -23.48 1.11 -14.32
N THR A 53 -23.06 1.65 -15.47
CA THR A 53 -23.62 1.28 -16.75
C THR A 53 -23.47 -0.23 -16.89
N GLU A 54 -24.50 -0.94 -17.37
CA GLU A 54 -24.44 -2.40 -17.57
C GLU A 54 -23.22 -2.83 -18.42
N SER A 55 -22.75 -1.94 -19.31
CA SER A 55 -21.51 -2.10 -20.07
C SER A 55 -20.24 -2.15 -19.19
N TYR A 56 -20.18 -1.35 -18.12
CA TYR A 56 -19.07 -1.33 -17.17
C TYR A 56 -19.05 -2.60 -16.32
N LYS A 57 -20.20 -3.04 -15.80
CA LYS A 57 -20.33 -4.29 -15.01
C LYS A 57 -19.82 -5.52 -15.77
N ARG A 58 -20.08 -5.61 -17.08
CA ARG A 58 -19.64 -6.74 -17.92
C ARG A 58 -18.13 -6.79 -18.13
N ASN A 59 -17.44 -5.67 -18.06
CA ASN A 59 -16.00 -5.58 -18.33
C ASN A 59 -15.15 -5.61 -17.05
N VAL A 60 -15.77 -5.55 -15.87
CA VAL A 60 -15.06 -5.43 -14.59
C VAL A 60 -15.36 -6.60 -13.67
N TYR A 61 -14.34 -7.43 -13.43
CA TYR A 61 -14.39 -8.51 -12.46
C TYR A 61 -14.25 -7.95 -11.04
N SER A 62 -15.33 -8.08 -10.24
CA SER A 62 -15.36 -7.70 -8.83
C SER A 62 -16.29 -8.65 -8.07
N LEU A 63 -15.85 -9.12 -6.90
CA LEU A 63 -16.69 -9.91 -5.99
C LEU A 63 -18.02 -9.22 -5.65
N TYR A 64 -18.03 -7.89 -5.61
CA TYR A 64 -19.22 -7.12 -5.25
C TYR A 64 -20.21 -6.94 -6.43
N ASN A 65 -19.84 -7.35 -7.65
CA ASN A 65 -20.71 -7.27 -8.84
C ASN A 65 -21.47 -8.58 -9.12
N PHE A 66 -21.27 -9.64 -8.32
CA PHE A 66 -21.96 -10.92 -8.55
C PHE A 66 -23.46 -10.87 -8.26
N SER A 67 -23.90 -9.93 -7.44
CA SER A 67 -25.33 -9.72 -7.17
C SER A 67 -25.59 -8.25 -6.90
N ASP A 68 -26.70 -7.75 -7.43
CA ASP A 68 -27.18 -6.39 -7.19
C ASP A 68 -27.94 -6.25 -5.84
N SER A 69 -28.06 -7.33 -5.06
CA SER A 69 -28.72 -7.33 -3.76
C SER A 69 -27.92 -6.57 -2.69
N LEU A 70 -28.57 -5.65 -1.97
CA LEU A 70 -27.96 -4.95 -0.83
C LEU A 70 -27.50 -5.90 0.26
N GLY A 71 -28.25 -6.98 0.53
CA GLY A 71 -27.87 -7.98 1.53
C GLY A 71 -26.60 -8.73 1.14
N TYR A 72 -26.43 -9.05 -0.15
CA TYR A 72 -25.20 -9.65 -0.64
C TYR A 72 -24.01 -8.70 -0.48
N PHE A 73 -24.20 -7.43 -0.85
CA PHE A 73 -23.18 -6.40 -0.68
C PHE A 73 -22.73 -6.28 0.77
N ASP A 74 -23.67 -6.18 1.72
CA ASP A 74 -23.35 -6.07 3.14
C ASP A 74 -22.55 -7.29 3.63
N ILE A 75 -22.96 -8.51 3.27
CA ILE A 75 -22.21 -9.73 3.64
C ILE A 75 -20.76 -9.67 3.14
N VAL A 76 -20.55 -9.34 1.85
CA VAL A 76 -19.21 -9.28 1.27
C VAL A 76 -18.39 -8.15 1.87
N TYR A 77 -19.00 -6.99 2.14
CA TYR A 77 -18.31 -5.84 2.74
C TYR A 77 -17.82 -6.14 4.15
N HIS A 78 -18.67 -6.72 5.00
CA HIS A 78 -18.29 -7.14 6.36
C HIS A 78 -17.27 -8.27 6.35
N LEU A 79 -17.39 -9.22 5.42
CA LEU A 79 -16.40 -10.27 5.24
C LEU A 79 -15.03 -9.69 4.84
N GLY A 80 -15.02 -8.64 4.00
CA GLY A 80 -13.81 -7.89 3.67
C GLY A 80 -13.13 -7.27 4.89
N ILE A 81 -13.90 -6.67 5.80
CA ILE A 81 -13.40 -6.14 7.08
C ILE A 81 -12.76 -7.26 7.91
N ILE A 82 -13.45 -8.39 8.06
CA ILE A 82 -12.96 -9.54 8.84
C ILE A 82 -11.67 -10.09 8.23
N VAL A 83 -11.63 -10.27 6.90
CA VAL A 83 -10.44 -10.71 6.17
C VAL A 83 -9.27 -9.74 6.37
N CYS A 84 -9.54 -8.43 6.33
CA CYS A 84 -8.52 -7.40 6.56
C CYS A 84 -7.95 -7.48 7.98
N ILE A 85 -8.80 -7.70 8.99
CA ILE A 85 -8.35 -7.90 10.39
C ILE A 85 -7.45 -9.13 10.50
N PHE A 86 -7.82 -10.26 9.90
CA PHE A 86 -6.96 -11.45 9.89
C PHE A 86 -5.62 -11.23 9.17
N PHE A 87 -5.65 -10.49 8.07
CA PHE A 87 -4.43 -10.05 7.38
C PHE A 87 -3.58 -9.15 8.26
N LEU A 88 -4.16 -8.24 9.05
CA LEU A 88 -3.49 -7.27 9.93
C LEU A 88 -2.90 -7.92 11.19
N ILE A 89 -3.51 -8.98 11.74
CA ILE A 89 -2.90 -9.77 12.83
C ILE A 89 -1.92 -10.83 12.31
N GLY A 90 -1.93 -11.09 11.01
CA GLY A 90 -1.00 -12.01 10.36
C GLY A 90 -1.26 -13.47 10.71
N TYR A 91 -2.55 -13.84 10.76
CA TYR A 91 -2.99 -15.23 10.93
C TYR A 91 -3.11 -15.92 9.57
N LYS A 92 -2.61 -17.16 9.45
CA LYS A 92 -2.54 -17.93 8.19
C LYS A 92 -2.08 -17.05 7.01
N GLY A 93 -0.92 -16.40 7.17
CA GLY A 93 -0.46 -15.28 6.35
C GLY A 93 -0.77 -15.36 4.86
N ARG A 94 -0.35 -16.43 4.17
CA ARG A 94 -0.54 -16.56 2.72
C ARG A 94 -2.02 -16.57 2.30
N ILE A 95 -2.88 -17.21 3.08
CA ILE A 95 -4.31 -17.36 2.77
C ILE A 95 -5.00 -16.00 2.90
N PHE A 96 -4.81 -15.32 4.03
CA PHE A 96 -5.44 -14.02 4.25
C PHE A 96 -4.80 -12.89 3.45
N SER A 97 -3.53 -12.98 3.04
CA SER A 97 -2.97 -12.07 2.04
C SER A 97 -3.69 -12.18 0.69
N ILE A 98 -3.95 -13.40 0.22
CA ILE A 98 -4.68 -13.64 -1.04
C ILE A 98 -6.11 -13.11 -0.92
N PHE A 99 -6.83 -13.46 0.15
CA PHE A 99 -8.18 -12.95 0.34
C PHE A 99 -8.19 -11.42 0.46
N ASN A 100 -7.32 -10.83 1.28
CA ASN A 100 -7.26 -9.38 1.44
C ASN A 100 -7.01 -8.68 0.09
N TYR A 101 -6.10 -9.20 -0.75
CA TYR A 101 -5.90 -8.69 -2.10
C TYR A 101 -7.16 -8.81 -2.96
N ILE A 102 -7.84 -9.96 -2.97
CA ILE A 102 -9.06 -10.15 -3.78
C ILE A 102 -10.18 -9.20 -3.34
N PHE A 103 -10.42 -9.07 -2.03
CA PHE A 103 -11.44 -8.17 -1.48
C PHE A 103 -11.12 -6.71 -1.76
N PHE A 104 -9.88 -6.29 -1.51
CA PHE A 104 -9.42 -4.93 -1.80
C PHE A 104 -9.49 -4.64 -3.30
N TYR A 105 -8.91 -5.48 -4.16
CA TYR A 105 -8.88 -5.27 -5.61
C TYR A 105 -10.29 -5.26 -6.22
N SER A 106 -11.19 -6.12 -5.70
CA SER A 106 -12.60 -6.11 -6.11
C SER A 106 -13.29 -4.78 -5.75
N LEU A 107 -13.01 -4.21 -4.58
CA LEU A 107 -13.55 -2.92 -4.20
C LEU A 107 -12.86 -1.78 -4.98
N TYR A 108 -11.54 -1.83 -5.14
CA TYR A 108 -10.74 -0.88 -5.92
C TYR A 108 -11.22 -0.74 -7.38
N ASN A 109 -11.49 -1.86 -8.06
CA ASN A 109 -12.05 -1.83 -9.42
C ASN A 109 -13.42 -1.13 -9.48
N ARG A 110 -14.12 -1.05 -8.34
CA ARG A 110 -15.37 -0.32 -8.19
C ARG A 110 -15.17 1.17 -7.89
N MET A 111 -13.98 1.57 -7.47
CA MET A 111 -13.58 2.95 -7.19
C MET A 111 -13.07 3.71 -8.44
N TYR A 112 -13.20 3.19 -9.66
CA TYR A 112 -12.50 3.75 -10.84
C TYR A 112 -12.66 5.28 -11.02
N HIS A 113 -13.80 5.86 -10.66
CA HIS A 113 -14.02 7.31 -10.76
C HIS A 113 -13.47 8.12 -9.57
N ILE A 114 -13.19 7.49 -8.44
CA ILE A 114 -12.82 8.12 -7.16
C ILE A 114 -11.37 7.76 -6.76
N SER A 115 -10.81 6.71 -7.38
CA SER A 115 -9.47 6.19 -7.10
C SER A 115 -8.39 7.20 -7.49
N ASP A 116 -7.31 7.21 -6.71
CA ASP A 116 -6.12 7.99 -7.00
C ASP A 116 -4.86 7.12 -7.26
N GLY A 117 -3.72 7.77 -7.49
CA GLY A 117 -2.45 7.08 -7.73
C GLY A 117 -1.90 6.32 -6.51
N GLY A 118 -2.30 6.70 -5.30
CA GLY A 118 -1.98 6.00 -4.06
C GLY A 118 -2.70 4.66 -3.95
N ASP A 119 -3.98 4.61 -4.32
CA ASP A 119 -4.73 3.34 -4.37
C ASP A 119 -4.13 2.35 -5.38
N ASN A 120 -3.71 2.85 -6.55
CA ASN A 120 -3.03 2.03 -7.55
C ASN A 120 -1.68 1.49 -7.02
N LEU A 121 -0.89 2.34 -6.35
CA LEU A 121 0.36 1.92 -5.72
C LEU A 121 0.12 0.86 -4.63
N LEU A 122 -0.97 1.01 -3.86
CA LEU A 122 -1.37 0.05 -2.84
C LEU A 122 -1.74 -1.31 -3.47
N ALA A 123 -2.53 -1.30 -4.54
CA ALA A 123 -2.93 -2.51 -5.27
C ALA A 123 -1.70 -3.31 -5.76
N ILE A 124 -0.74 -2.62 -6.38
CA ILE A 124 0.50 -3.24 -6.87
C ILE A 124 1.33 -3.76 -5.69
N CYS A 125 1.49 -2.98 -4.62
CA CYS A 125 2.17 -3.44 -3.40
C CYS A 125 1.56 -4.72 -2.83
N LEU A 126 0.23 -4.77 -2.67
CA LEU A 126 -0.46 -5.95 -2.15
C LEU A 126 -0.25 -7.18 -3.05
N PHE A 127 -0.30 -6.99 -4.38
CA PHE A 127 -0.03 -8.06 -5.33
C PHE A 127 1.36 -8.66 -5.13
N PHE A 128 2.40 -7.83 -5.01
CA PHE A 128 3.76 -8.33 -4.75
C PHE A 128 3.90 -8.93 -3.35
N LEU A 129 3.18 -8.42 -2.35
CA LEU A 129 3.18 -9.00 -1.00
C LEU A 129 2.55 -10.39 -0.95
N LEU A 130 1.72 -10.78 -1.93
CA LEU A 130 1.30 -12.17 -2.06
C LEU A 130 2.51 -13.09 -2.11
N PHE A 131 3.59 -12.68 -2.78
CA PHE A 131 4.82 -13.44 -2.98
C PHE A 131 5.86 -13.24 -1.86
N ALA A 132 5.64 -12.31 -0.94
CA ALA A 132 6.54 -12.03 0.16
C ALA A 132 6.10 -12.70 1.47
N ASN A 133 7.07 -13.11 2.28
CA ASN A 133 6.81 -13.54 3.65
C ASN A 133 6.57 -12.31 4.55
N CYS A 134 5.30 -11.99 4.76
CA CYS A 134 4.89 -10.83 5.56
C CYS A 134 4.48 -11.19 7.00
N THR A 135 4.63 -12.46 7.39
CA THR A 135 4.23 -12.97 8.71
C THR A 135 5.41 -13.51 9.51
N ALA A 136 6.65 -13.26 9.07
CA ALA A 136 7.83 -13.61 9.85
C ALA A 136 7.88 -12.88 11.20
N TYR A 137 7.43 -11.61 11.25
CA TYR A 137 7.41 -10.80 12.48
C TYR A 137 6.04 -10.14 12.70
N PHE A 138 5.79 -9.68 13.94
CA PHE A 138 4.56 -8.99 14.35
C PHE A 138 3.26 -9.70 13.92
N SER A 139 3.27 -11.03 13.96
CA SER A 139 2.17 -11.87 13.50
C SER A 139 1.92 -13.01 14.48
N ILE A 140 0.70 -13.55 14.47
CA ILE A 140 0.35 -14.77 15.24
C ILE A 140 1.17 -15.99 14.74
N ASP A 141 1.42 -16.06 13.43
CA ASP A 141 2.12 -17.20 12.81
C ASP A 141 3.66 -17.17 13.01
N SER A 142 4.22 -16.06 13.48
CA SER A 142 5.68 -15.82 13.57
C SER A 142 6.41 -16.92 14.35
N ARG A 143 5.85 -17.34 15.50
CA ARG A 143 6.43 -18.40 16.33
C ARG A 143 6.55 -19.72 15.58
N ASN A 144 5.51 -20.13 14.86
CA ASN A 144 5.48 -21.37 14.09
C ASN A 144 6.41 -21.30 12.87
N PHE A 145 6.53 -20.11 12.25
CA PHE A 145 7.49 -19.86 11.19
C PHE A 145 8.92 -20.12 11.67
N HIS A 146 9.35 -19.45 12.75
CA HIS A 146 10.71 -19.60 13.27
C HIS A 146 11.00 -21.01 13.80
N ALA A 147 10.02 -21.68 14.41
CA ALA A 147 10.17 -23.06 14.88
C ALA A 147 10.42 -24.07 13.75
N THR A 148 9.90 -23.81 12.54
CA THR A 148 10.05 -24.72 11.39
C THR A 148 11.14 -24.29 10.40
N LEU A 149 11.67 -23.08 10.54
CA LEU A 149 12.65 -22.48 9.64
C LEU A 149 13.92 -23.31 9.51
N GLU A 150 14.51 -23.73 10.63
CA GLU A 150 15.76 -24.52 10.64
C GLU A 150 15.64 -25.83 9.86
N LYS A 151 14.47 -26.47 9.91
CA LYS A 151 14.19 -27.71 9.17
C LYS A 151 13.99 -27.46 7.67
N LYS A 152 13.42 -26.31 7.30
CA LYS A 152 13.01 -26.00 5.92
C LYS A 152 14.05 -25.23 5.12
N LYS A 153 14.98 -24.52 5.77
CA LYS A 153 15.92 -23.58 5.11
C LYS A 153 16.77 -24.19 3.99
N HIS A 154 17.07 -25.48 4.09
CA HIS A 154 17.87 -26.21 3.10
C HIS A 154 17.06 -26.83 1.97
N THR A 155 15.73 -26.80 2.05
CA THR A 155 14.86 -27.34 1.00
C THR A 155 14.84 -26.42 -0.22
N PHE A 156 14.76 -27.01 -1.42
CA PHE A 156 14.71 -26.25 -2.67
C PHE A 156 13.51 -25.29 -2.72
N LEU A 157 12.33 -25.74 -2.29
CA LEU A 157 11.11 -24.92 -2.27
C LEU A 157 11.25 -23.70 -1.36
N TYR A 158 11.89 -23.84 -0.21
CA TYR A 158 12.14 -22.71 0.69
C TYR A 158 13.09 -21.69 0.07
N GLN A 159 14.19 -22.16 -0.52
CA GLN A 159 15.17 -21.29 -1.19
C GLN A 159 14.54 -20.52 -2.36
N LEU A 160 13.70 -21.19 -3.16
CA LEU A 160 12.94 -20.56 -4.23
C LEU A 160 11.97 -19.51 -3.67
N SER A 161 11.23 -19.83 -2.61
CA SER A 161 10.34 -18.89 -1.93
C SER A 161 11.10 -17.67 -1.38
N SER A 162 12.32 -17.85 -0.87
CA SER A 162 13.16 -16.77 -0.33
C SER A 162 13.62 -15.83 -1.46
N ILE A 163 13.99 -16.39 -2.62
CA ILE A 163 14.35 -15.61 -3.82
C ILE A 163 13.15 -14.80 -4.33
N ILE A 164 11.99 -15.45 -4.43
CA ILE A 164 10.73 -14.81 -4.86
C ILE A 164 10.32 -13.70 -3.88
N HIS A 165 10.46 -13.94 -2.59
CA HIS A 165 10.24 -12.92 -1.56
C HIS A 165 11.16 -11.71 -1.76
N ASN A 166 12.47 -11.93 -1.86
CA ASN A 166 13.44 -10.85 -2.07
C ASN A 166 13.14 -10.05 -3.35
N PHE A 167 12.76 -10.73 -4.43
CA PHE A 167 12.35 -10.10 -5.68
C PHE A 167 11.11 -9.21 -5.49
N ALA A 168 10.07 -9.72 -4.84
CA ALA A 168 8.84 -8.97 -4.57
C ALA A 168 9.12 -7.70 -3.75
N VAL A 169 9.96 -7.79 -2.72
CA VAL A 169 10.34 -6.62 -1.90
C VAL A 169 11.12 -5.59 -2.69
N ILE A 170 12.10 -6.03 -3.48
CA ILE A 170 12.89 -5.13 -4.33
C ILE A 170 11.98 -4.43 -5.33
N PHE A 171 11.02 -5.14 -5.92
CA PHE A 171 10.04 -4.53 -6.81
C PHE A 171 9.23 -3.45 -6.10
N CYS A 172 8.72 -3.71 -4.89
CA CYS A 172 8.01 -2.73 -4.08
C CYS A 172 8.86 -1.48 -3.77
N ILE A 173 10.15 -1.66 -3.50
CA ILE A 173 11.08 -0.54 -3.27
C ILE A 173 11.31 0.25 -4.56
N ILE A 174 11.58 -0.43 -5.68
CA ILE A 174 11.86 0.21 -6.97
C ILE A 174 10.65 1.02 -7.44
N GLN A 175 9.43 0.46 -7.39
CA GLN A 175 8.24 1.22 -7.80
C GLN A 175 8.05 2.48 -6.94
N LEU A 176 8.30 2.38 -5.63
CA LEU A 176 8.16 3.51 -4.71
C LEU A 176 9.21 4.58 -5.01
N CYS A 177 10.46 4.17 -5.27
CA CYS A 177 11.52 5.06 -5.71
C CYS A 177 11.15 5.77 -7.02
N ILE A 178 10.62 5.06 -8.01
CA ILE A 178 10.21 5.65 -9.29
C ILE A 178 9.10 6.68 -9.07
N VAL A 179 8.03 6.33 -8.34
CA VAL A 179 6.90 7.24 -8.08
C VAL A 179 7.37 8.51 -7.37
N TYR A 180 8.19 8.38 -6.32
CA TYR A 180 8.69 9.53 -5.57
C TYR A 180 9.65 10.39 -6.41
N PHE A 181 10.58 9.76 -7.13
CA PHE A 181 11.53 10.48 -7.97
C PHE A 181 10.83 11.26 -9.08
N ILE A 182 9.95 10.60 -9.83
CA ILE A 182 9.20 11.23 -10.92
C ILE A 182 8.30 12.35 -10.37
N SER A 183 7.57 12.10 -9.28
CA SER A 183 6.76 13.14 -8.62
C SER A 183 7.60 14.35 -8.20
N GLY A 184 8.78 14.13 -7.62
CA GLY A 184 9.72 15.19 -7.26
C GLY A 184 10.22 15.97 -8.47
N THR A 185 10.56 15.30 -9.57
CA THR A 185 11.01 15.97 -10.80
C THR A 185 9.92 16.85 -11.41
N TYR A 186 8.66 16.38 -11.41
CA TYR A 186 7.54 17.20 -11.89
C TYR A 186 7.29 18.42 -11.00
N GLN A 187 7.47 18.29 -9.68
CA GLN A 187 7.38 19.45 -8.79
C GLN A 187 8.50 20.46 -9.06
N ILE A 188 9.74 20.01 -9.29
CA ILE A 188 10.84 20.93 -9.63
C ILE A 188 10.55 21.75 -10.89
N MET A 189 9.87 21.16 -11.88
CA MET A 189 9.51 21.84 -13.13
C MET A 189 8.31 22.80 -12.99
N GLY A 190 7.56 22.71 -11.90
CA GLY A 190 6.34 23.51 -11.70
C GLY A 190 6.61 24.90 -11.11
N GLU A 191 6.09 25.94 -11.75
CA GLU A 191 6.30 27.34 -11.36
C GLU A 191 5.86 27.63 -9.90
N LEU A 192 4.71 27.10 -9.48
CA LEU A 192 4.20 27.26 -8.10
C LEU A 192 5.15 26.66 -7.05
N TRP A 193 5.83 25.57 -7.39
CA TRP A 193 6.79 24.91 -6.52
C TRP A 193 8.11 25.67 -6.47
N GLN A 194 8.57 26.17 -7.62
CA GLN A 194 9.77 27.02 -7.71
C GLN A 194 9.61 28.31 -6.92
N ASN A 195 8.42 28.92 -6.95
CA ASN A 195 8.09 30.14 -6.22
C ASN A 195 7.78 29.89 -4.73
N GLY A 196 7.74 28.63 -4.26
CA GLY A 196 7.45 28.29 -2.87
C GLY A 196 6.00 28.54 -2.44
N THR A 197 5.07 28.69 -3.39
CA THR A 197 3.65 29.00 -3.13
C THR A 197 2.72 27.81 -3.34
N ALA A 198 3.21 26.67 -3.83
CA ALA A 198 2.41 25.48 -4.15
C ALA A 198 1.53 25.01 -2.98
N ILE A 199 2.08 24.92 -1.76
CA ILE A 199 1.32 24.48 -0.59
C ILE A 199 0.16 25.43 -0.26
N TYR A 200 0.30 26.72 -0.54
CA TYR A 200 -0.78 27.70 -0.32
C TYR A 200 -1.92 27.44 -1.28
N TYR A 201 -1.64 27.30 -2.57
CA TYR A 201 -2.69 27.01 -3.56
C TYR A 201 -3.39 25.68 -3.28
N ILE A 202 -2.65 24.64 -2.86
CA ILE A 202 -3.24 23.36 -2.46
C ILE A 202 -4.16 23.53 -1.25
N ALA A 203 -3.77 24.33 -0.25
CA ALA A 203 -4.56 24.57 0.95
C ALA A 203 -5.87 25.35 0.70
N GLN A 204 -5.98 26.04 -0.44
CA GLN A 204 -7.21 26.74 -0.85
C GLN A 204 -8.23 25.82 -1.55
N VAL A 205 -7.88 24.58 -1.90
CA VAL A 205 -8.82 23.61 -2.48
C VAL A 205 -9.67 23.01 -1.36
N GLU A 206 -10.97 23.33 -1.35
CA GLU A 206 -11.87 23.03 -0.24
C GLU A 206 -12.07 21.52 -0.05
N GLU A 207 -12.03 20.75 -1.13
CA GLU A 207 -12.22 19.30 -1.12
C GLU A 207 -11.04 18.55 -0.47
N PHE A 208 -9.83 19.11 -0.54
CA PHE A 208 -8.60 18.44 -0.08
C PHE A 208 -7.96 19.09 1.16
N SER A 209 -8.50 20.22 1.64
CA SER A 209 -7.92 20.99 2.73
C SER A 209 -8.82 20.98 3.98
N ARG A 210 -8.21 20.86 5.15
CA ARG A 210 -8.91 21.01 6.43
C ARG A 210 -8.86 22.49 6.87
N PRO A 211 -9.90 23.03 7.51
CA PRO A 211 -9.93 24.43 7.94
C PRO A 211 -8.71 24.85 8.78
N ALA A 212 -8.24 23.97 9.66
CA ALA A 212 -7.04 24.22 10.48
C ALA A 212 -5.76 24.36 9.66
N PHE A 213 -5.60 23.54 8.60
CA PHE A 213 -4.44 23.62 7.72
C PHE A 213 -4.47 24.89 6.87
N ARG A 214 -5.64 25.23 6.33
CA ARG A 214 -5.86 26.49 5.60
C ARG A 214 -5.52 27.71 6.46
N TYR A 215 -6.07 27.77 7.68
CA TYR A 215 -5.75 28.83 8.64
C TYR A 215 -4.24 28.96 8.90
N PHE A 216 -3.53 27.84 9.08
CA PHE A 216 -2.09 27.86 9.34
C PHE A 216 -1.30 28.42 8.14
N VAL A 217 -1.66 28.00 6.93
CA VAL A 217 -1.01 28.47 5.69
C VAL A 217 -1.33 29.94 5.40
N ASP A 218 -2.54 30.40 5.71
CA ASP A 218 -2.97 31.80 5.52
C ASP A 218 -2.25 32.76 6.49
N ASN A 219 -1.97 32.33 7.72
CA ASN A 219 -1.38 33.19 8.75
C ASN A 219 0.15 33.10 8.82
N PHE A 220 0.74 32.01 8.36
CA PHE A 220 2.19 31.77 8.46
C PHE A 220 2.82 31.52 7.08
N PHE A 221 3.08 32.60 6.34
CA PHE A 221 3.65 32.51 4.99
C PHE A 221 4.96 31.67 4.90
N TRP A 222 5.84 31.77 5.90
CA TRP A 222 7.09 30.99 5.94
C TRP A 222 6.86 29.48 5.96
N VAL A 223 5.77 29.02 6.57
CA VAL A 223 5.41 27.60 6.63
C VAL A 223 5.16 27.06 5.24
N THR A 224 4.45 27.83 4.40
CA THR A 224 4.15 27.46 3.01
C THR A 224 5.43 27.24 2.21
N ILE A 225 6.40 28.14 2.35
CA ILE A 225 7.68 28.06 1.65
C ILE A 225 8.43 26.81 2.13
N ILE A 226 8.55 26.63 3.44
CA ILE A 226 9.26 25.50 4.04
C ILE A 226 8.66 24.17 3.58
N PHE A 227 7.34 24.00 3.66
CA PHE A 227 6.70 22.75 3.24
C PHE A 227 6.75 22.52 1.73
N SER A 228 6.69 23.59 0.92
CA SER A 228 6.81 23.48 -0.54
C SER A 228 8.17 22.88 -0.93
N TYR A 229 9.27 23.44 -0.44
CA TYR A 229 10.61 22.92 -0.73
C TYR A 229 10.92 21.61 0.00
N ALA A 230 10.48 21.45 1.26
CA ALA A 230 10.68 20.21 2.00
C ALA A 230 10.05 19.02 1.28
N SER A 231 8.87 19.17 0.69
CA SER A 231 8.22 18.08 -0.05
C SER A 231 9.04 17.61 -1.25
N ILE A 232 9.67 18.54 -1.99
CA ILE A 232 10.53 18.24 -3.14
C ILE A 232 11.80 17.53 -2.67
N ILE A 233 12.47 18.09 -1.66
CA ILE A 233 13.71 17.53 -1.11
C ILE A 233 13.47 16.11 -0.63
N MET A 234 12.39 15.87 0.14
CA MET A 234 12.05 14.54 0.62
C MET A 234 11.84 13.55 -0.53
N LYS A 235 11.09 13.94 -1.57
CA LYS A 235 10.82 13.06 -2.72
C LYS A 235 12.05 12.72 -3.54
N ILE A 236 12.92 13.70 -3.81
CA ILE A 236 14.16 13.49 -4.55
C ILE A 236 15.19 12.72 -3.72
N ALA A 237 15.28 12.98 -2.41
CA ALA A 237 16.20 12.28 -1.52
C ALA A 237 15.79 10.82 -1.27
N PHE A 238 14.48 10.51 -1.33
CA PHE A 238 13.93 9.20 -0.95
C PHE A 238 14.65 8.01 -1.61
N PRO A 239 14.84 7.92 -2.95
CA PRO A 239 15.54 6.80 -3.58
C PRO A 239 16.99 6.62 -3.10
N PHE A 240 17.71 7.71 -2.85
CA PHE A 240 19.10 7.66 -2.41
C PHE A 240 19.23 7.24 -0.95
N THR A 241 18.31 7.70 -0.09
CA THR A 241 18.30 7.34 1.34
C THR A 241 17.96 5.86 1.54
N ILE A 242 16.95 5.33 0.85
CA ILE A 242 16.53 3.94 1.01
C ILE A 242 17.55 2.93 0.47
N MET A 243 18.34 3.31 -0.55
CA MET A 243 19.40 2.47 -1.11
C MET A 243 20.70 2.50 -0.30
N ASN A 244 20.86 3.44 0.63
CA ASN A 244 22.09 3.57 1.41
C ASN A 244 22.16 2.49 2.53
N LYS A 245 23.14 1.58 2.41
CA LYS A 245 23.32 0.43 3.31
C LYS A 245 23.46 0.78 4.79
N LYS A 246 24.03 1.95 5.13
CA LYS A 246 24.17 2.38 6.54
C LYS A 246 22.83 2.76 7.19
N GLN A 247 21.87 3.25 6.42
CA GLN A 247 20.52 3.59 6.89
C GLN A 247 19.55 2.40 6.77
N SER A 248 19.74 1.54 5.77
CA SER A 248 19.06 0.25 5.63
C SER A 248 19.37 -0.73 6.78
N LEU A 249 20.49 -0.55 7.52
CA LEU A 249 20.82 -1.35 8.70
C LEU A 249 19.78 -1.17 9.84
N LEU A 250 19.21 0.03 10.00
CA LEU A 250 18.12 0.27 10.96
C LEU A 250 16.85 -0.52 10.63
N TRP A 251 16.65 -0.91 9.36
CA TRP A 251 15.51 -1.70 8.88
C TRP A 251 15.79 -3.20 8.76
N SER A 252 17.04 -3.63 8.94
CA SER A 252 17.47 -5.02 8.75
C SER A 252 18.11 -5.65 9.99
N VAL A 253 18.31 -4.88 11.07
CA VAL A 253 18.97 -5.32 12.31
C VAL A 253 18.09 -5.19 13.56
N ALA A 254 16.94 -4.53 13.48
CA ALA A 254 15.83 -4.78 14.41
C ALA A 254 14.96 -5.84 13.78
#